data_AF-A0A9E3NXA6-F1
#
_entry.id   AF-A0A9E3NXA6-F1
#
_cell.length_a   1.000
_cell.length_b   1.000
_cell.length_c   1.000
_cell.angle_alpha   90.00
_cell.angle_beta   90.00
_cell.angle_gamma   90.00
#
_symmetry.space_group_name_H-M   'P 1'
#
loop_
_entity.id
_entity.type
_entity.pdbx_description
1 polymer ?
#
loop_
_entity_poly.entity_id
_entity_poly.type
_entity_poly.pdbx_seq_one_letter_code
_entity_poly.pdbx_strand_id
1 'polypeptide(L)' 'MAKDEEHIEVRCPECGAQVRVPVKEAEEKFKATCPNGHVVPLAKALG' A
#
# COMPACT_ATOMS: atom_id res chain seq x y z
N MET A 1 2.88 20.48 -15.00
CA MET A 1 1.83 19.53 -14.60
C MET A 1 2.26 18.90 -13.28
N ALA A 2 1.49 19.06 -12.21
CA ALA A 2 1.76 18.36 -10.96
C ALA A 2 1.67 16.86 -11.26
N LYS A 3 2.71 16.10 -10.94
CA LYS A 3 2.61 14.63 -10.92
C LYS A 3 1.67 14.33 -9.77
N ASP A 4 0.42 14.02 -10.08
CA ASP A 4 -0.50 13.45 -9.12
C ASP A 4 0.11 12.12 -8.67
N GLU A 5 0.79 12.14 -7.53
CA GLU A 5 1.28 10.93 -6.89
C GLU A 5 0.03 10.17 -6.45
N GLU A 6 -0.43 9.25 -7.30
CA GLU A 6 -1.54 8.36 -6.99
C GLU A 6 -1.11 7.52 -5.78
N HIS A 7 -1.74 7.76 -4.64
CA HIS A 7 -1.52 7.00 -3.42
C HIS A 7 -2.76 6.15 -3.16
N ILE A 8 -2.57 4.86 -2.92
CA ILE A 8 -3.64 3.97 -2.48
C ILE A 8 -3.62 3.84 -0.97
N GLU A 9 -4.81 3.78 -0.39
CA GLU A 9 -4.99 3.46 1.02
C GLU A 9 -5.29 1.98 1.14
N VAL A 10 -4.36 1.24 1.71
CA VAL A 10 -4.51 -0.20 1.92
C VAL A 10 -4.66 -0.49 3.38
N ARG A 11 -5.66 -1.31 3.72
CA ARG A 11 -5.84 -1.78 5.08
C ARG A 11 -4.96 -3.00 5.32
N CYS A 12 -4.11 -2.92 6.33
CA CYS A 12 -3.32 -4.04 6.81
C CYS A 12 -4.25 -5.16 7.28
N PRO A 13 -4.19 -6.38 6.72
CA PRO A 13 -5.05 -7.48 7.14
C PRO A 13 -4.68 -8.03 8.53
N GLU A 14 -3.47 -7.77 9.02
CA GLU A 14 -3.00 -8.30 10.32
C GLU A 14 -3.51 -7.47 11.50
N CYS A 15 -3.35 -6.14 11.44
CA CYS A 15 -3.74 -5.25 12.55
C CYS A 15 -4.90 -4.31 12.21
N GLY A 16 -5.36 -4.30 10.96
CA GLY A 16 -6.43 -3.41 10.51
C GLY A 16 -6.03 -1.95 10.28
N ALA A 17 -4.74 -1.61 10.42
CA ALA A 17 -4.23 -0.26 10.21
C ALA A 17 -4.34 0.18 8.74
N GLN A 18 -4.69 1.45 8.50
CA GLN A 18 -4.66 2.02 7.15
C GLN A 18 -3.25 2.50 6.82
N VAL A 19 -2.73 2.06 5.66
CA VAL A 19 -1.41 2.38 5.15
C VAL A 19 -1.57 3.09 3.83
N ARG A 20 -1.05 4.31 3.73
CA ARG A 20 -1.04 5.06 2.49
C ARG A 20 0.27 4.79 1.77
N VAL A 21 0.20 4.14 0.62
CA VAL A 21 1.37 3.82 -0.19
C VAL A 21 1.21 4.37 -1.60
N PRO A 22 2.29 4.89 -2.23
CA PRO A 22 2.22 5.33 -3.61
C PRO A 22 1.98 4.11 -4.52
N VAL A 23 1.07 4.25 -5.48
CA VAL A 23 0.69 3.19 -6.44
C VAL A 23 1.91 2.64 -7.15
N LYS A 24 2.85 3.51 -7.56
CA LYS A 24 4.10 3.05 -8.18
C LYS A 24 4.89 2.09 -7.32
N GLU A 25 5.04 2.38 -6.03
CA GLU A 25 5.74 1.47 -5.12
C GLU A 25 4.93 0.20 -4.88
N ALA A 26 3.60 0.31 -4.86
CA ALA A 26 2.70 -0.81 -4.73
C ALA A 26 2.77 -1.78 -5.93
N GLU A 27 2.80 -1.24 -7.14
CA GLU A 27 2.91 -1.99 -8.39
C GLU A 27 4.30 -2.59 -8.58
N GLU A 28 5.38 -1.92 -8.15
CA GLU A 28 6.73 -2.45 -8.31
C GLU A 28 7.10 -3.46 -7.23
N LYS A 29 6.73 -3.22 -5.96
CA LYS A 29 7.15 -4.07 -4.83
C LYS A 29 6.11 -5.12 -4.45
N PHE A 30 4.83 -4.95 -4.82
CA PHE A 30 3.70 -5.81 -4.44
C PHE A 30 3.52 -6.00 -2.91
N LYS A 31 4.22 -5.23 -2.10
CA LYS A 31 4.19 -5.30 -0.63
C LYS A 31 4.42 -3.91 -0.02
N ALA A 32 3.65 -3.59 1.00
CA ALA A 32 3.79 -2.40 1.85
C ALA A 32 4.18 -2.83 3.26
N THR A 33 4.91 -1.98 3.98
CA THR A 33 5.09 -2.17 5.43
C THR A 33 4.09 -1.28 6.15
N CYS A 34 3.23 -1.86 6.98
CA CYS A 34 2.32 -1.07 7.80
C CYS A 34 3.09 -0.40 8.96
N PRO A 35 2.56 0.68 9.56
CA PRO A 35 3.23 1.40 10.66
C PRO A 35 3.45 0.55 11.91
N ASN A 36 2.81 -0.63 12.01
CA ASN A 36 3.02 -1.59 13.10
C ASN A 36 4.13 -2.62 12.80
N GLY A 37 4.78 -2.53 11.63
CA GLY A 37 5.84 -3.45 11.23
C GLY A 37 5.38 -4.73 10.50
N HIS A 38 4.10 -4.88 10.20
CA HIS A 38 3.59 -6.01 9.42
C HIS A 38 3.79 -5.78 7.92
N VAL A 39 4.09 -6.86 7.18
CA VAL A 39 4.19 -6.83 5.73
C VAL A 39 2.81 -7.06 5.14
N VAL A 40 2.26 -6.02 4.50
CA VAL A 40 0.96 -6.03 3.82
C VAL A 40 1.19 -6.37 2.35
N PRO A 41 0.82 -7.57 1.88
CA PRO A 41 0.87 -7.88 0.47
C PRO A 41 -0.20 -7.07 -0.28
N LEU A 42 0.26 -6.21 -1.20
CA LEU A 42 -0.58 -5.34 -2.03
C LEU A 42 -1.10 -6.07 -3.26
N ALA A 43 -0.61 -7.28 -3.54
CA ALA A 43 -1.03 -8.15 -4.63
C ALA A 43 -2.55 -8.42 -4.68
N LYS A 44 -3.28 -8.16 -3.60
CA LYS A 44 -4.73 -8.37 -3.50
C LYS A 44 -5.58 -7.09 -3.61
N ALA A 45 -4.95 -5.91 -3.74
CA ALA A 45 -5.66 -4.63 -3.84
C ALA A 45 -6.04 -4.24 -5.29
N LEU A 46 -5.57 -5.00 -6.29
CA LEU A 46 -5.84 -4.81 -7.73
C LEU A 46 -6.78 -5.89 -8.30
N GLY A 47 -7.63 -6.49 -7.48
CA GLY A 47 -8.61 -7.51 -7.87
C GLY A 47 -10.03 -6.97 -7.88
#